data_AF-A0A443SPB8-F1
#
_entry.id   AF-A0A443SPB8-F1
#
_cell.length_a   1.000
_cell.length_b   1.000
_cell.length_c   1.000
_cell.angle_alpha   90.00
_cell.angle_beta   90.00
_cell.angle_gamma   90.00
#
_symmetry.space_group_name_H-M   'P 1'
#
loop_
_entity.id
_entity.type
_entity.pdbx_description
1 polymer ?
#
loop_
_entity_poly.entity_id
_entity_poly.type
_entity_poly.pdbx_seq_one_letter_code
_entity_poly.pdbx_strand_id
1 'polypeptide(L)'
;EEMSIPLKDLIERHAGGVTGGWDNLLGIIPGGSSTPLIPKDVCSTVLMDFDALVAAQTGLGTAAIIVMNKQTDIIKAIARLIEFYKHESCGQCTPCREGVGWMNKVIWRFVQGNAKPQEIDMLWELSKQIEGHTICALGDGAAWPVQGLIRHFRPEIEDRIRQYKEKALSAA
;
A
#
# COMPACT_ATOMS: atom_id res chain seq x y z
N GLU A 1 -26.38 1.52 -3.51
CA GLU A 1 -26.14 2.83 -2.88
C GLU A 1 -25.71 3.84 -3.92
N GLU A 2 -25.84 5.11 -3.59
CA GLU A 2 -25.45 6.23 -4.43
C GLU A 2 -23.92 6.36 -4.45
N MET A 3 -23.34 6.81 -5.57
CA MET A 3 -21.94 7.24 -5.58
C MET A 3 -21.74 8.41 -4.60
N SER A 4 -20.51 8.63 -4.15
CA SER A 4 -20.16 9.72 -3.21
C SER A 4 -20.63 9.54 -1.76
N ILE A 5 -20.98 8.31 -1.33
CA ILE A 5 -21.17 8.03 0.10
C ILE A 5 -19.85 8.25 0.87
N PRO A 6 -19.85 8.88 2.07
CA PRO A 6 -18.65 8.98 2.89
C PRO A 6 -18.11 7.58 3.23
N LEU A 7 -16.80 7.37 3.04
CA LEU A 7 -16.16 6.06 3.27
C LEU A 7 -16.39 5.55 4.71
N LYS A 8 -16.34 6.45 5.68
CA LYS A 8 -16.63 6.14 7.08
C LYS A 8 -18.06 5.63 7.27
N ASP A 9 -19.03 6.35 6.73
CA ASP A 9 -20.45 5.99 6.84
C ASP A 9 -20.74 4.65 6.19
N LEU A 10 -20.12 4.37 5.03
CA LEU A 10 -20.24 3.08 4.35
C LEU A 10 -19.78 1.93 5.25
N ILE A 11 -18.62 2.07 5.90
CA ILE A 11 -18.06 1.03 6.79
C ILE A 11 -18.89 0.88 8.06
N GLU A 12 -19.25 1.99 8.72
CA GLU A 12 -19.97 1.95 10.00
C GLU A 12 -21.41 1.44 9.84
N ARG A 13 -22.11 1.80 8.75
CA ARG A 13 -23.51 1.42 8.53
C ARG A 13 -23.68 0.06 7.88
N HIS A 14 -22.88 -0.26 6.87
CA HIS A 14 -23.12 -1.43 6.02
C HIS A 14 -22.18 -2.61 6.29
N ALA A 15 -20.96 -2.34 6.78
CA ALA A 15 -19.98 -3.38 7.09
C ALA A 15 -19.89 -3.73 8.59
N GLY A 16 -20.67 -3.06 9.44
CA GLY A 16 -20.66 -3.29 10.89
C GLY A 16 -19.50 -2.62 11.64
N GLY A 17 -18.78 -1.70 10.98
CA GLY A 17 -17.66 -0.97 11.56
C GLY A 17 -16.32 -1.70 11.50
N VAL A 18 -15.27 -0.99 11.91
CA VAL A 18 -13.91 -1.54 12.02
C VAL A 18 -13.82 -2.43 13.26
N THR A 19 -13.18 -3.59 13.16
CA THR A 19 -12.92 -4.46 14.32
C THR A 19 -12.16 -3.71 15.40
N GLY A 20 -12.75 -3.55 16.59
CA GLY A 20 -12.21 -2.73 17.69
C GLY A 20 -12.60 -1.24 17.64
N GLY A 21 -13.52 -0.86 16.76
CA GLY A 21 -14.01 0.52 16.60
C GLY A 21 -13.19 1.33 15.60
N TRP A 22 -13.75 2.47 15.16
CA TRP A 22 -13.10 3.37 14.18
C TRP A 22 -11.72 3.85 14.64
N ASP A 23 -11.50 4.00 15.94
CA ASP A 23 -10.22 4.38 16.49
C ASP A 23 -9.12 3.33 16.37
N ASN A 24 -9.50 2.08 16.11
CA ASN A 24 -8.60 1.00 15.81
C ASN A 24 -8.23 0.90 14.32
N LEU A 25 -8.73 1.80 13.47
CA LEU A 25 -8.35 1.85 12.06
C LEU A 25 -6.89 2.29 11.90
N LEU A 26 -6.15 1.57 11.03
CA LEU A 26 -4.81 1.93 10.60
C LEU A 26 -4.85 2.64 9.24
N GLY A 27 -5.45 1.99 8.25
CA GLY A 27 -5.58 2.51 6.90
C GLY A 27 -6.50 1.64 6.05
N ILE A 28 -6.87 2.13 4.87
CA ILE A 28 -7.81 1.48 3.96
C ILE A 28 -7.25 1.51 2.56
N ILE A 29 -7.40 0.42 1.81
CA ILE A 29 -7.27 0.43 0.35
C ILE A 29 -8.70 0.57 -0.21
N PRO A 30 -9.07 1.70 -0.82
CA PRO A 30 -10.46 2.01 -1.13
C PRO A 30 -10.99 1.30 -2.38
N GLY A 31 -10.10 0.95 -3.33
CA GLY A 31 -10.50 0.56 -4.68
C GLY A 31 -9.90 -0.73 -5.20
N GLY A 32 -9.72 -1.71 -4.32
CA GLY A 32 -9.01 -2.95 -4.64
C GLY A 32 -7.49 -2.79 -4.60
N SER A 33 -6.78 -3.91 -4.67
CA SER A 33 -5.34 -3.99 -4.40
C SER A 33 -4.46 -3.10 -5.27
N SER A 34 -4.95 -2.61 -6.40
CA SER A 34 -4.22 -1.71 -7.30
C SER A 34 -4.16 -0.29 -6.79
N THR A 35 -5.03 0.11 -5.87
CA THR A 35 -5.14 1.51 -5.44
C THR A 35 -4.23 1.82 -4.24
N PRO A 36 -3.63 3.02 -4.16
CA PRO A 36 -2.86 3.42 -2.99
C PRO A 36 -3.70 3.35 -1.72
N LEU A 37 -3.12 2.83 -0.65
CA LEU A 37 -3.75 2.90 0.67
C LEU A 37 -3.81 4.36 1.16
N ILE A 38 -4.85 4.67 1.94
CA ILE A 38 -5.04 5.96 2.61
C ILE A 38 -5.08 5.78 4.14
N PRO A 39 -4.49 6.71 4.90
CA PRO A 39 -4.46 6.64 6.36
C PRO A 39 -5.81 7.08 6.98
N LYS A 40 -6.03 6.73 8.26
CA LYS A 40 -7.29 6.98 8.98
C LYS A 40 -7.81 8.43 8.87
N ASP A 41 -6.93 9.41 8.94
CA ASP A 41 -7.26 10.84 8.84
C ASP A 41 -7.92 11.16 7.51
N VAL A 42 -7.37 10.67 6.40
CA VAL A 42 -7.95 10.82 5.06
C VAL A 42 -9.25 10.00 4.94
N CYS A 43 -9.28 8.77 5.44
CA CYS A 43 -10.47 7.91 5.42
C CYS A 43 -11.68 8.53 6.12
N SER A 44 -11.46 9.42 7.08
CA SER A 44 -12.52 10.01 7.90
C SER A 44 -13.32 11.09 7.16
N THR A 45 -12.79 11.63 6.06
CA THR A 45 -13.42 12.73 5.31
C THR A 45 -13.67 12.42 3.84
N VAL A 46 -13.07 11.35 3.31
CA VAL A 46 -13.14 11.04 1.87
C VAL A 46 -14.50 10.46 1.47
N LEU A 47 -14.94 10.81 0.25
CA LEU A 47 -16.14 10.27 -0.38
C LEU A 47 -15.77 9.11 -1.31
N MET A 48 -16.66 8.12 -1.42
CA MET A 48 -16.52 6.97 -2.32
C MET A 48 -16.99 7.32 -3.74
N ASP A 49 -16.25 8.20 -4.39
CA ASP A 49 -16.38 8.52 -5.82
C ASP A 49 -14.99 8.65 -6.48
N PHE A 50 -14.98 8.80 -7.80
CA PHE A 50 -13.73 8.86 -8.56
C PHE A 50 -12.91 10.11 -8.24
N ASP A 51 -13.54 11.29 -8.22
CA ASP A 51 -12.84 12.57 -8.11
C ASP A 51 -12.27 12.81 -6.72
N ALA A 52 -13.02 12.50 -5.67
CA ALA A 52 -12.57 12.64 -4.29
C ALA A 52 -11.39 11.70 -3.97
N LEU A 53 -11.42 10.46 -4.49
CA LEU A 53 -10.33 9.50 -4.29
C LEU A 53 -9.07 9.88 -5.08
N VAL A 54 -9.22 10.41 -6.29
CA VAL A 54 -8.09 10.97 -7.05
C VAL A 54 -7.48 12.17 -6.32
N ALA A 55 -8.31 13.07 -5.78
CA ALA A 55 -7.85 14.20 -4.97
C ALA A 55 -7.13 13.75 -3.69
N ALA A 56 -7.53 12.63 -3.11
CA ALA A 56 -6.87 11.97 -1.98
C ALA A 56 -5.61 11.17 -2.38
N GLN A 57 -5.13 11.30 -3.62
CA GLN A 57 -3.97 10.59 -4.18
C GLN A 57 -4.11 9.06 -4.14
N THR A 58 -5.34 8.57 -4.31
CA THR A 58 -5.69 7.16 -4.49
C THR A 58 -6.65 7.02 -5.68
N GLY A 59 -7.39 5.92 -5.78
CA GLY A 59 -8.39 5.71 -6.82
C GLY A 59 -9.56 4.86 -6.33
N LEU A 60 -10.71 5.00 -7.00
CA LEU A 60 -11.89 4.17 -6.70
C LEU A 60 -11.73 2.72 -7.16
N GLY A 61 -10.98 2.49 -8.24
CA GLY A 61 -10.75 1.15 -8.80
C GLY A 61 -12.03 0.34 -8.94
N THR A 62 -12.07 -0.86 -8.34
CA THR A 62 -13.25 -1.73 -8.34
C THR A 62 -14.23 -1.46 -7.20
N ALA A 63 -13.99 -0.42 -6.39
CA ALA A 63 -14.64 -0.16 -5.11
C ALA A 63 -14.57 -1.35 -4.12
N ALA A 64 -13.54 -2.20 -4.26
CA ALA A 64 -13.25 -3.27 -3.30
C ALA A 64 -12.47 -2.72 -2.10
N ILE A 65 -13.19 -2.40 -1.03
CA ILE A 65 -12.63 -1.77 0.17
C ILE A 65 -11.94 -2.81 1.05
N ILE A 66 -10.63 -2.64 1.28
CA ILE A 66 -9.84 -3.49 2.18
C ILE A 66 -9.50 -2.67 3.43
N VAL A 67 -10.11 -3.04 4.56
CA VAL A 67 -9.94 -2.37 5.85
C VAL A 67 -8.82 -3.03 6.64
N MET A 68 -7.84 -2.23 7.10
CA MET A 68 -6.74 -2.69 7.95
C MET A 68 -6.76 -1.99 9.31
N ASN A 69 -6.78 -2.75 10.39
CA ASN A 69 -6.72 -2.23 11.76
C ASN A 69 -5.28 -2.15 12.28
N LYS A 70 -5.08 -1.57 13.46
CA LYS A 70 -3.74 -1.37 14.06
C LYS A 70 -3.00 -2.67 14.41
N GLN A 71 -3.68 -3.80 14.48
CA GLN A 71 -3.06 -5.11 14.67
C GLN A 71 -2.42 -5.67 13.39
N THR A 72 -2.65 -5.03 12.24
CA THR A 72 -2.13 -5.48 10.95
C THR A 72 -0.69 -5.00 10.74
N ASP A 73 0.24 -5.91 10.39
CA ASP A 73 1.53 -5.51 9.83
C ASP A 73 1.31 -5.01 8.40
N ILE A 74 1.20 -3.69 8.25
CA ILE A 74 0.91 -3.05 6.96
C ILE A 74 2.04 -3.24 5.94
N ILE A 75 3.29 -3.29 6.38
CA ILE A 75 4.43 -3.55 5.48
C ILE A 75 4.30 -4.97 4.91
N LYS A 76 3.95 -5.95 5.75
CA LYS A 76 3.72 -7.34 5.32
C LYS A 76 2.49 -7.48 4.44
N ALA A 77 1.41 -6.76 4.73
CA ALA A 77 0.20 -6.77 3.91
C ALA A 77 0.50 -6.29 2.49
N ILE A 78 1.20 -5.15 2.35
CA ILE A 78 1.59 -4.62 1.04
C ILE A 78 2.63 -5.52 0.37
N ALA A 79 3.60 -6.07 1.12
CA ALA A 79 4.55 -7.05 0.57
C ALA A 79 3.83 -8.25 -0.06
N ARG A 80 2.76 -8.74 0.57
CA ARG A 80 1.94 -9.83 0.05
C ARG A 80 1.17 -9.44 -1.21
N LEU A 81 0.73 -8.19 -1.34
CA LEU A 81 0.13 -7.68 -2.58
C LEU A 81 1.16 -7.61 -3.71
N ILE A 82 2.39 -7.17 -3.43
CA ILE A 82 3.46 -7.14 -4.45
C ILE A 82 3.87 -8.55 -4.87
N GLU A 83 3.85 -9.50 -3.95
CA GLU A 83 4.03 -10.92 -4.28
C GLU A 83 2.92 -11.43 -5.21
N PHE A 84 1.66 -11.02 -4.99
CA PHE A 84 0.56 -11.30 -5.91
C PHE A 84 0.82 -10.70 -7.30
N TYR A 85 1.18 -9.41 -7.39
CA TYR A 85 1.48 -8.77 -8.68
C TYR A 85 2.66 -9.41 -9.41
N LYS A 86 3.68 -9.88 -8.67
CA LYS A 86 4.79 -10.63 -9.25
C LYS A 86 4.29 -11.96 -9.85
N HIS A 87 3.43 -12.68 -9.13
CA HIS A 87 2.91 -13.97 -9.56
C HIS A 87 1.97 -13.84 -10.77
N GLU A 88 1.11 -12.84 -10.79
CA GLU A 88 0.10 -12.61 -11.83
C GLU A 88 0.59 -11.72 -12.99
N SER A 89 1.87 -11.35 -13.00
CA SER A 89 2.47 -10.62 -14.13
C SER A 89 2.68 -11.57 -15.31
N CYS A 90 2.10 -11.25 -16.47
CA CYS A 90 2.29 -12.04 -17.69
C CYS A 90 3.73 -12.01 -18.23
N GLY A 91 4.57 -11.08 -17.72
CA GLY A 91 5.98 -10.99 -18.08
C GLY A 91 6.26 -10.39 -19.46
N GLN A 92 5.30 -9.76 -20.14
CA GLN A 92 5.51 -9.25 -21.51
C GLN A 92 6.46 -8.03 -21.57
N CYS A 93 6.17 -6.97 -20.81
CA CYS A 93 6.99 -5.74 -20.81
C CYS A 93 8.05 -5.76 -19.70
N THR A 94 9.28 -5.35 -20.03
CA THR A 94 10.44 -5.41 -19.13
C THR A 94 10.24 -4.65 -17.81
N PRO A 95 9.71 -3.40 -17.80
CA PRO A 95 9.52 -2.66 -16.54
C PRO A 95 8.61 -3.41 -15.55
N CYS A 96 7.55 -4.07 -16.03
CA CYS A 96 6.69 -4.89 -15.19
C CYS A 96 7.36 -6.21 -14.79
N ARG A 97 7.90 -6.96 -15.76
CA ARG A 97 8.48 -8.30 -15.53
C ARG A 97 9.61 -8.27 -14.51
N GLU A 98 10.56 -7.35 -14.70
CA GLU A 98 11.74 -7.26 -13.84
C GLU A 98 11.48 -6.36 -12.62
N GLY A 99 10.82 -5.22 -12.83
CA GLY A 99 10.60 -4.22 -11.80
C GLY A 99 9.73 -4.75 -10.66
N VAL A 100 8.63 -5.45 -10.96
CA VAL A 100 7.77 -6.04 -9.90
C VAL A 100 8.50 -7.15 -9.14
N GLY A 101 9.30 -7.95 -9.84
CA GLY A 101 10.17 -8.95 -9.22
C GLY A 101 11.20 -8.34 -8.27
N TRP A 102 11.78 -7.19 -8.63
CA TRP A 102 12.73 -6.46 -7.80
C TRP A 102 12.03 -5.76 -6.62
N MET A 103 10.92 -5.07 -6.85
CA MET A 103 10.10 -4.48 -5.78
C MET A 103 9.72 -5.53 -4.73
N ASN A 104 9.32 -6.73 -5.15
CA ASN A 104 9.01 -7.83 -4.23
C ASN A 104 10.21 -8.19 -3.35
N LYS A 105 11.42 -8.29 -3.90
CA LYS A 105 12.62 -8.60 -3.10
C LYS A 105 12.91 -7.50 -2.06
N VAL A 106 12.78 -6.24 -2.45
CA VAL A 106 13.07 -5.11 -1.55
C VAL A 106 12.02 -5.01 -0.44
N ILE A 107 10.73 -5.11 -0.76
CA ILE A 107 9.67 -4.96 0.24
C ILE A 107 9.68 -6.09 1.27
N TRP A 108 10.04 -7.32 0.89
CA TRP A 108 10.24 -8.41 1.85
C TRP A 108 11.44 -8.17 2.78
N ARG A 109 12.48 -7.44 2.33
CA ARG A 109 13.56 -6.97 3.22
C ARG A 109 13.05 -5.90 4.18
N PHE A 110 12.11 -5.05 3.77
CA PHE A 110 11.45 -4.09 4.69
C PHE A 110 10.62 -4.81 5.74
N VAL A 111 9.91 -5.88 5.38
CA VAL A 111 9.18 -6.72 6.37
C VAL A 111 10.13 -7.22 7.45
N GLN A 112 11.31 -7.71 7.07
CA GLN A 112 12.34 -8.18 7.99
C GLN A 112 13.03 -7.03 8.76
N GLY A 113 13.03 -5.81 8.22
CA GLY A 113 13.86 -4.70 8.68
C GLY A 113 15.31 -4.74 8.20
N ASN A 114 15.69 -5.76 7.41
CA ASN A 114 17.04 -5.94 6.88
C ASN A 114 17.31 -5.08 5.62
N ALA A 115 17.18 -3.77 5.79
CA ALA A 115 17.38 -2.78 4.75
C ALA A 115 18.07 -1.52 5.28
N LYS A 116 18.47 -0.65 4.36
CA LYS A 116 18.97 0.69 4.68
C LYS A 116 17.87 1.73 4.43
N PRO A 117 17.79 2.83 5.20
CA PRO A 117 16.78 3.87 4.97
C PRO A 117 16.77 4.44 3.53
N GLN A 118 17.93 4.52 2.89
CA GLN A 118 18.06 4.96 1.49
C GLN A 118 17.34 4.04 0.49
N GLU A 119 17.10 2.78 0.87
CA GLU A 119 16.37 1.85 0.01
C GLU A 119 14.89 2.19 -0.09
N ILE A 120 14.33 2.98 0.84
CA ILE A 120 12.95 3.48 0.77
C ILE A 120 12.82 4.40 -0.45
N ASP A 121 13.75 5.34 -0.61
CA ASP A 121 13.78 6.27 -1.75
C ASP A 121 14.09 5.53 -3.06
N MET A 122 15.02 4.57 -3.03
CA MET A 122 15.29 3.70 -4.17
C MET A 122 14.04 2.92 -4.61
N LEU A 123 13.25 2.39 -3.66
CA LEU A 123 12.02 1.67 -3.97
C LEU A 123 10.94 2.61 -4.54
N TRP A 124 10.88 3.85 -4.05
CA TRP A 124 10.02 4.89 -4.62
C TRP A 124 10.41 5.19 -6.08
N GLU A 125 11.68 5.43 -6.36
CA GLU A 125 12.19 5.66 -7.72
C GLU A 125 11.91 4.48 -8.65
N LEU A 126 12.15 3.25 -8.19
CA LEU A 126 11.83 2.04 -8.94
C LEU A 126 10.34 1.97 -9.28
N SER A 127 9.45 2.28 -8.33
CA SER A 127 8.01 2.30 -8.58
C SER A 127 7.62 3.30 -9.68
N LYS A 128 8.31 4.45 -9.75
CA LYS A 128 8.09 5.48 -10.78
C LYS A 128 8.65 5.11 -12.15
N GLN A 129 9.67 4.26 -12.20
CA GLN A 129 10.18 3.69 -13.45
C GLN A 129 9.28 2.58 -14.01
N ILE A 130 8.44 1.97 -13.17
CA ILE A 130 7.45 0.98 -13.59
C ILE A 130 6.18 1.71 -14.05
N GLU A 131 5.68 2.61 -13.22
CA GLU A 131 4.49 3.41 -13.52
C GLU A 131 4.65 4.17 -14.84
N GLY A 132 3.64 4.05 -15.72
CA GLY A 132 3.63 4.71 -17.03
C GLY A 132 4.61 4.18 -18.08
N HIS A 133 5.44 3.18 -17.74
CA HIS A 133 6.41 2.56 -18.67
C HIS A 133 6.05 1.10 -19.00
N THR A 134 4.85 0.65 -18.65
CA THR A 134 4.34 -0.69 -18.93
C THR A 134 3.28 -0.68 -20.02
N ILE A 135 3.04 -1.84 -20.65
CA ILE A 135 2.04 -1.96 -21.73
C ILE A 135 0.61 -1.87 -21.18
N CYS A 136 0.35 -2.44 -20.00
CA CYS A 136 -0.95 -2.41 -19.35
C CYS A 136 -0.84 -1.82 -17.93
N ALA A 137 -1.98 -1.54 -17.31
CA ALA A 137 -2.09 -0.94 -15.98
C ALA A 137 -1.75 -1.90 -14.82
N LEU A 138 -1.34 -3.15 -15.09
CA LEU A 138 -0.84 -4.03 -14.03
C LEU A 138 0.44 -3.47 -13.41
N GLY A 139 1.30 -2.83 -14.21
CA GLY A 139 2.50 -2.14 -13.72
C GLY A 139 2.16 -1.02 -12.73
N ASP A 140 1.21 -0.17 -13.10
CA ASP A 140 0.71 0.91 -12.24
C ASP A 140 0.09 0.34 -10.96
N GLY A 141 -0.78 -0.68 -11.09
CA GLY A 141 -1.39 -1.37 -9.95
C GLY A 141 -0.39 -2.08 -9.02
N ALA A 142 0.79 -2.47 -9.52
CA ALA A 142 1.86 -3.00 -8.69
C ALA A 142 2.70 -1.89 -8.02
N ALA A 143 2.87 -0.74 -8.68
CA ALA A 143 3.64 0.38 -8.15
C ALA A 143 2.88 1.16 -7.07
N TRP A 144 1.59 1.41 -7.29
CA TRP A 144 0.75 2.28 -6.45
C TRP A 144 0.60 1.82 -4.97
N PRO A 145 0.47 0.52 -4.64
CA PRO A 145 0.44 0.08 -3.24
C PRO A 145 1.75 0.37 -2.51
N VAL A 146 2.89 0.22 -3.19
CA VAL A 146 4.21 0.57 -2.65
C VAL A 146 4.33 2.08 -2.44
N GLN A 147 3.90 2.88 -3.42
CA GLN A 147 3.90 4.33 -3.31
C GLN A 147 3.01 4.80 -2.15
N GLY A 148 1.80 4.25 -2.00
CA GLY A 148 0.91 4.56 -0.88
C GLY A 148 1.53 4.20 0.48
N LEU A 149 2.16 3.02 0.58
CA LEU A 149 2.88 2.60 1.79
C LEU A 149 4.00 3.57 2.13
N ILE A 150 4.87 3.91 1.18
CA ILE A 150 5.99 4.84 1.42
C ILE A 150 5.45 6.22 1.80
N ARG A 151 4.44 6.74 1.09
CA ARG A 151 3.92 8.08 1.35
C ARG A 151 3.31 8.24 2.74
N HIS A 152 2.57 7.24 3.22
CA HIS A 152 1.80 7.36 4.47
C HIS A 152 2.43 6.64 5.67
N PHE A 153 3.25 5.61 5.43
CA PHE A 153 3.82 4.73 6.45
C PHE A 153 5.35 4.62 6.37
N ARG A 154 6.03 5.60 5.77
CA ARG A 154 7.51 5.70 5.84
C ARG A 154 8.04 5.63 7.28
N PRO A 155 7.46 6.31 8.29
CA PRO A 155 7.95 6.20 9.67
C PRO A 155 7.93 4.76 10.22
N GLU A 156 6.92 3.96 9.84
CA GLU A 156 6.80 2.55 10.24
C GLU A 156 7.94 1.71 9.63
N ILE A 157 8.28 1.98 8.35
CA ILE A 157 9.39 1.30 7.66
C ILE A 157 10.73 1.69 8.30
N GLU A 158 10.94 2.99 8.56
CA GLU A 158 12.16 3.50 9.18
C GLU A 158 12.36 2.95 10.61
N ASP A 159 11.29 2.87 11.40
CA ASP A 159 11.32 2.27 12.73
C ASP A 159 11.66 0.78 12.67
N ARG A 160 11.03 0.02 11.76
CA ARG A 160 11.34 -1.40 11.54
C ARG A 160 12.82 -1.62 11.21
N ILE A 161 13.39 -0.77 10.35
CA ILE A 161 14.81 -0.81 9.98
C ILE A 161 15.70 -0.47 11.18
N ARG A 162 15.34 0.55 11.96
CA ARG A 162 16.08 0.95 13.17
C ARG A 162 16.12 -0.18 14.20
N GLN A 163 14.96 -0.75 14.54
CA GLN A 163 14.85 -1.84 15.50
C GLN A 163 15.65 -3.08 15.08
N TYR A 164 15.69 -3.39 13.78
CA TYR A 164 16.50 -4.48 13.25
C TYR A 164 17.99 -4.25 13.49
N LYS A 165 18.48 -3.01 13.24
CA LYS A 165 19.88 -2.65 13.48
C LYS A 165 20.26 -2.68 14.95
N GLU A 166 19.40 -2.16 15.82
CA GLU A 166 19.62 -2.20 17.28
C GLU A 166 19.74 -3.64 17.79
N LYS A 167 18.86 -4.53 17.34
CA LYS A 167 18.94 -5.97 17.67
C LYS A 167 20.22 -6.60 17.15
N ALA A 168 20.62 -6.31 15.92
CA ALA A 168 21.85 -6.83 15.34
C ALA A 168 23.11 -6.35 16.10
N LEU A 169 23.13 -5.10 16.55
CA LEU A 169 24.22 -4.55 17.38
C LEU A 169 24.25 -5.18 18.78
N SER A 170 23.08 -5.44 19.39
CA SER A 170 23.00 -6.07 20.71
C SER A 170 23.39 -7.55 20.73
N ALA A 171 23.41 -8.20 19.57
CA ALA A 171 23.76 -9.62 19.41
C ALA A 171 25.24 -9.84 19.03
N ALA A 172 25.97 -8.76 18.74
CA ALA A 172 27.39 -8.76 18.37
C ALA A 172 28.27 -8.43 19.58
#